data_AF-A0A1F4BDC0-F1
#
_entry.id   AF-A0A1F4BDC0-F1
#
_cell.length_a   1.000
_cell.length_b   1.000
_cell.length_c   1.000
_cell.angle_alpha   90.00
_cell.angle_beta   90.00
_cell.angle_gamma   90.00
#
_symmetry.space_group_name_H-M   'P 1'
#
loop_
_entity.id
_entity.type
_entity.pdbx_description
1 polymer ?
#
loop_
_entity_poly.entity_id
_entity_poly.type
_entity_poly.pdbx_seq_one_letter_code
_entity_poly.pdbx_strand_id
1 'polypeptide(L)'
;MPAQTIYKQVDSAGRITYTDRPDTTPSPRAATVPALDVANALASNTAMSSRHAATIDANEAARRLRQAQLEREQGAERLPGEQAHGTGASEANRRYWQRQADLRRVVEQAQRRLDETGRLLRPHS
;
A
#
# COMPACT_ATOMS: atom_id res chain seq x y z
N MET A 1 -47.09 -39.18 -17.95
CA MET A 1 -47.61 -37.91 -17.40
C MET A 1 -46.46 -36.90 -17.45
N PRO A 2 -46.54 -35.80 -18.23
CA PRO A 2 -45.48 -34.79 -18.26
C PRO A 2 -45.49 -33.94 -16.97
N ALA A 3 -44.29 -33.59 -16.46
CA ALA A 3 -44.13 -32.72 -15.30
C ALA A 3 -44.42 -31.25 -15.68
N GLN A 4 -45.30 -30.58 -14.92
CA GLN A 4 -45.58 -29.15 -15.10
C GLN A 4 -44.55 -28.31 -14.35
N THR A 5 -43.86 -27.41 -15.05
CA THR A 5 -42.94 -26.44 -14.45
C THR A 5 -43.71 -25.24 -13.93
N ILE A 6 -43.63 -24.99 -12.62
CA ILE A 6 -44.27 -23.84 -11.95
C ILE A 6 -43.19 -22.83 -11.55
N TYR A 7 -43.39 -21.58 -11.91
CA TYR A 7 -42.50 -20.46 -11.62
C TYR A 7 -43.02 -19.65 -10.43
N LYS A 8 -42.10 -19.22 -9.57
CA LYS A 8 -42.38 -18.39 -8.39
C LYS A 8 -42.04 -16.94 -8.71
N GLN A 9 -42.99 -16.03 -8.54
CA GLN A 9 -42.82 -14.58 -8.69
C GLN A 9 -43.14 -13.86 -7.38
N VAL A 10 -42.43 -12.77 -7.11
CA VAL A 10 -42.65 -11.92 -5.94
C VAL A 10 -42.95 -10.51 -6.43
N ASP A 11 -44.08 -9.94 -6.02
CA ASP A 11 -44.49 -8.58 -6.43
C ASP A 11 -43.82 -7.49 -5.57
N SER A 12 -44.05 -6.22 -5.93
CA SER A 12 -43.51 -5.06 -5.21
C SER A 12 -44.08 -4.88 -3.79
N ALA A 13 -45.17 -5.57 -3.44
CA ALA A 13 -45.75 -5.61 -2.11
C ALA A 13 -45.26 -6.81 -1.29
N GLY A 14 -44.35 -7.63 -1.83
CA GLY A 14 -43.78 -8.81 -1.18
C GLY A 14 -44.67 -10.05 -1.23
N ARG A 15 -45.74 -10.05 -2.03
CA ARG A 15 -46.63 -11.21 -2.18
C ARG A 15 -46.02 -12.20 -3.15
N ILE A 16 -46.16 -13.48 -2.83
CA ILE A 16 -45.65 -14.58 -3.65
C ILE A 16 -46.78 -15.14 -4.50
N THR A 17 -46.60 -15.18 -5.81
CA THR A 17 -47.54 -15.79 -6.76
C THR A 17 -46.84 -16.90 -7.54
N TYR A 18 -47.52 -18.03 -7.70
CA TYR A 18 -47.03 -19.17 -8.46
C TYR A 18 -47.76 -19.21 -9.80
N THR A 19 -47.03 -19.20 -10.91
CA THR A 19 -47.60 -19.19 -12.26
C THR A 19 -46.92 -20.22 -13.15
N ASP A 20 -47.68 -20.78 -14.08
CA ASP A 20 -47.25 -21.69 -15.13
C ASP A 20 -46.68 -20.97 -16.35
N ARG A 21 -46.75 -19.63 -16.40
CA ARG A 21 -46.21 -18.79 -17.47
C ARG A 21 -45.04 -17.93 -16.97
N PRO A 22 -43.86 -17.98 -17.60
CA PRO A 22 -42.78 -17.06 -17.26
C PRO A 22 -43.17 -15.63 -17.66
N ASP A 23 -43.32 -14.76 -16.66
CA ASP A 23 -43.56 -13.34 -16.85
C ASP A 23 -42.26 -12.72 -17.41
N THR A 24 -42.23 -12.51 -18.72
CA THR A 24 -41.05 -12.05 -19.47
C THR A 24 -40.94 -10.54 -19.55
N THR A 25 -41.74 -9.79 -18.79
CA THR A 25 -41.55 -8.35 -18.67
C THR A 25 -40.37 -8.08 -17.74
N PRO A 26 -39.19 -7.64 -18.27
CA PRO A 26 -38.14 -7.14 -17.40
C PRO A 26 -38.71 -5.92 -16.68
N SER A 27 -38.98 -6.03 -15.39
CA SER A 27 -39.24 -4.86 -14.56
C SER A 27 -37.96 -4.03 -14.57
N PRO A 28 -37.93 -2.84 -15.21
CA PRO A 28 -36.76 -2.00 -15.18
C PRO A 28 -36.75 -1.35 -13.80
N ARG A 29 -36.24 -2.05 -12.79
CA ARG A 29 -35.67 -1.34 -11.63
C ARG A 29 -34.43 -0.63 -12.15
N ALA A 30 -34.65 0.52 -12.78
CA ALA A 30 -33.63 1.52 -12.98
C ALA A 30 -33.19 1.95 -11.57
N ALA A 31 -32.19 1.27 -11.03
CA ALA A 31 -31.40 1.82 -9.94
C ALA A 31 -30.59 2.97 -10.54
N THR A 32 -31.23 4.11 -10.73
CA THR A 32 -30.55 5.38 -10.96
C THR A 32 -29.87 5.73 -9.64
N VAL A 33 -28.69 5.14 -9.41
CA VAL A 33 -27.76 5.66 -8.42
C VAL A 33 -27.43 7.09 -8.89
N PRO A 34 -27.74 8.12 -8.10
CA PRO A 34 -27.39 9.48 -8.45
C PRO A 34 -25.91 9.56 -8.81
N ALA A 35 -25.55 10.25 -9.89
CA ALA A 35 -24.15 10.43 -10.28
C ALA A 35 -23.28 11.00 -9.13
N LEU A 36 -23.91 11.78 -8.23
CA LEU A 36 -23.29 12.29 -7.01
C LEU A 36 -22.90 11.19 -6.02
N ASP A 37 -23.70 10.13 -5.86
CA ASP A 37 -23.40 9.01 -4.97
C ASP A 37 -22.27 8.14 -5.53
N VAL A 38 -22.23 7.95 -6.86
CA VAL A 38 -21.11 7.27 -7.53
C VAL A 38 -19.82 8.08 -7.39
N ALA A 39 -19.88 9.40 -7.60
CA ALA A 39 -18.73 10.28 -7.42
C ALA A 39 -18.21 10.28 -5.98
N ASN A 40 -19.11 10.32 -4.99
CA ASN A 40 -18.76 10.26 -3.57
C ASN A 40 -18.15 8.90 -3.17
N ALA A 41 -18.72 7.80 -3.66
CA ALA A 41 -18.18 6.46 -3.42
C ALA A 41 -16.79 6.29 -4.05
N LEU A 42 -16.60 6.79 -5.28
CA LEU A 42 -15.31 6.76 -5.95
C LEU A 42 -14.27 7.61 -5.20
N ALA A 43 -14.60 8.86 -4.84
CA ALA A 43 -13.72 9.74 -4.08
C ALA A 43 -13.33 9.14 -2.72
N SER A 44 -14.30 8.55 -2.01
CA SER A 44 -14.06 7.88 -0.73
C SER A 44 -13.13 6.67 -0.88
N ASN A 45 -13.35 5.84 -1.90
CA ASN A 45 -12.52 4.66 -2.18
C ASN A 45 -11.08 5.07 -2.57
N THR A 46 -10.94 6.12 -3.39
CA THR A 46 -9.63 6.68 -3.74
C THR A 46 -8.91 7.22 -2.51
N ALA A 47 -9.60 7.93 -1.61
CA ALA A 47 -9.02 8.44 -0.37
C ALA A 47 -8.63 7.32 0.63
N MET A 48 -9.42 6.26 0.74
CA MET A 48 -9.06 5.10 1.58
C MET A 48 -7.87 4.34 0.99
N SER A 49 -7.86 4.13 -0.33
CA SER A 49 -6.75 3.49 -1.05
C SER A 49 -5.46 4.31 -0.96
N SER A 50 -5.53 5.64 -1.07
CA SER A 50 -4.36 6.53 -0.93
C SER A 50 -3.78 6.52 0.48
N ARG A 51 -4.64 6.54 1.52
CA ARG A 51 -4.22 6.43 2.91
C ARG A 51 -3.59 5.08 3.23
N HIS A 52 -4.13 4.00 2.67
CA HIS A 52 -3.57 2.65 2.83
C HIS A 52 -2.19 2.54 2.18
N ALA A 53 -2.05 3.02 0.93
CA ALA A 53 -0.77 3.06 0.23
C ALA A 53 0.29 3.88 0.99
N ALA A 54 -0.08 5.07 1.47
CA ALA A 54 0.82 5.91 2.28
C ALA A 54 1.27 5.22 3.58
N THR A 55 0.40 4.40 4.19
CA THR A 55 0.73 3.63 5.40
C THR A 55 1.70 2.49 5.09
N ILE A 56 1.50 1.79 3.96
CA ILE A 56 2.44 0.76 3.47
C ILE A 56 3.81 1.39 3.21
N ASP A 57 3.85 2.53 2.52
CA ASP A 57 5.08 3.24 2.19
C ASP A 57 5.83 3.71 3.45
N ALA A 58 5.12 4.23 4.46
CA ALA A 58 5.71 4.62 5.74
C ALA A 58 6.31 3.42 6.49
N ASN A 59 5.61 2.27 6.51
CA ASN A 59 6.12 1.05 7.13
C ASN A 59 7.36 0.49 6.41
N GLU A 60 7.35 0.53 5.08
CA GLU A 60 8.50 0.15 4.25
C GLU A 60 9.69 1.09 4.49
N ALA A 61 9.47 2.41 4.56
CA ALA A 61 10.49 3.39 4.86
C ALA A 61 11.09 3.17 6.26
N ALA A 62 10.26 2.90 7.27
CA ALA A 62 10.72 2.60 8.63
C ALA A 62 11.52 1.29 8.68
N ARG A 63 11.11 0.24 7.94
CA ARG A 63 11.88 -1.00 7.83
C ARG A 63 13.25 -0.75 7.20
N ARG A 64 13.30 0.02 6.10
CA ARG A 64 14.56 0.36 5.42
C ARG A 64 15.49 1.20 6.28
N LEU A 65 14.95 2.13 7.08
CA LEU A 65 15.76 2.89 8.03
C LEU A 65 16.39 1.98 9.09
N ARG A 66 15.62 1.07 9.70
CA ARG A 66 16.16 0.11 10.67
C ARG A 66 17.24 -0.78 10.05
N GLN A 67 17.03 -1.24 8.82
CA GLN A 67 18.04 -2.01 8.10
C GLN A 67 19.33 -1.21 7.86
N ALA A 68 19.21 0.04 7.40
CA ALA A 68 20.36 0.91 7.19
C ALA A 68 21.13 1.21 8.49
N GLN A 69 20.42 1.33 9.62
CA GLN A 69 21.03 1.47 10.93
C GLN A 69 21.81 0.21 11.33
N LEU A 70 21.23 -0.98 11.15
CA LEU A 70 21.92 -2.25 11.41
C LEU A 70 23.16 -2.43 10.53
N GLU A 71 23.07 -2.11 9.24
CA GLU A 71 24.21 -2.15 8.31
C GLU A 71 25.31 -1.17 8.74
N ARG A 72 24.94 0.00 9.27
CA ARG A 72 25.90 0.97 9.82
C ARG A 72 26.56 0.45 11.10
N GLU A 73 25.80 -0.17 11.99
CA GLU A 73 26.32 -0.77 13.22
C GLU A 73 27.28 -1.92 12.91
N GLN A 74 26.89 -2.82 12.01
CA GLN A 74 27.73 -3.93 11.55
C GLN A 74 28.96 -3.43 10.77
N GLY A 75 28.80 -2.35 10.01
CA GLY A 75 29.86 -1.73 9.22
C GLY A 75 30.79 -0.80 9.99
N ALA A 76 30.59 -0.62 11.29
CA ALA A 76 31.36 0.30 12.14
C ALA A 76 32.82 -0.13 12.29
N GLU A 77 33.07 -1.45 12.33
CA GLU A 77 34.41 -2.02 12.44
C GLU A 77 35.17 -1.99 11.10
N ARG A 78 36.49 -1.85 11.18
CA ARG A 78 37.35 -1.93 9.99
C ARG A 78 37.36 -3.36 9.46
N LEU A 79 37.19 -3.53 8.16
CA LEU A 79 37.29 -4.85 7.52
C LEU A 79 38.76 -5.28 7.40
N PRO A 80 39.05 -6.59 7.17
CA PRO A 80 40.42 -7.09 7.05
C PRO A 80 41.29 -6.34 6.02
N GLY A 81 40.70 -5.84 4.93
CA GLY A 81 41.39 -5.00 3.92
C GLY A 81 41.57 -3.52 4.31
N GLU A 82 41.10 -3.12 5.48
CA GLU A 82 41.12 -1.75 6.02
C GLU A 82 41.96 -1.64 7.30
N GLN A 83 42.50 -2.77 7.79
CA GLN A 83 43.33 -2.86 8.99
C GLN A 83 44.83 -2.78 8.67
N ALA A 84 45.23 -2.10 7.58
CA ALA A 84 46.63 -2.07 7.18
C ALA A 84 47.48 -1.13 8.08
N HIS A 85 48.65 -1.62 8.49
CA HIS A 85 49.71 -0.84 9.14
C HIS A 85 50.92 -0.76 8.18
N GLY A 86 51.54 0.42 8.07
CA GLY A 86 52.70 0.65 7.17
C GLY A 86 52.32 1.17 5.78
N THR A 87 53.12 0.81 4.76
CA THR A 87 53.01 1.21 3.34
C THR A 87 51.71 0.65 2.71
N GLY A 88 50.58 1.31 2.98
CA GLY A 88 49.24 0.86 2.61
C GLY A 88 48.14 1.35 3.56
N ALA A 89 48.52 1.86 4.73
CA ALA A 89 47.60 2.39 5.73
C ALA A 89 46.72 3.53 5.21
N SER A 90 47.25 4.41 4.37
CA SER A 90 46.49 5.54 3.81
C SER A 90 45.36 5.07 2.87
N GLU A 91 45.61 4.05 2.05
CA GLU A 91 44.62 3.47 1.14
C GLU A 91 43.56 2.68 1.91
N ALA A 92 43.97 1.89 2.89
CA ALA A 92 43.07 1.17 3.79
C ALA A 92 42.15 2.14 4.58
N ASN A 93 42.71 3.24 5.09
CA ASN A 93 41.95 4.26 5.80
C ASN A 93 40.98 4.99 4.85
N ARG A 94 41.38 5.25 3.59
CA ARG A 94 40.51 5.85 2.57
C ARG A 94 39.29 4.97 2.30
N ARG A 95 39.48 3.66 2.11
CA ARG A 95 38.39 2.69 1.88
C ARG A 95 37.41 2.66 3.04
N TYR A 96 37.93 2.63 4.27
CA TYR A 96 37.12 2.71 5.47
C TYR A 96 36.26 3.98 5.49
N TRP A 97 36.86 5.16 5.31
CA TRP A 97 36.14 6.43 5.33
C TRP A 97 35.10 6.55 4.21
N GLN A 98 35.42 6.03 3.02
CA GLN A 98 34.48 5.98 1.91
C GLN A 98 33.27 5.12 2.26
N ARG A 99 33.47 3.93 2.83
CA ARG A 99 32.35 3.09 3.30
C ARG A 99 31.53 3.76 4.40
N GLN A 100 32.18 4.42 5.37
CA GLN A 100 31.47 5.14 6.43
C GLN A 100 30.60 6.28 5.85
N ALA A 101 31.10 6.99 4.84
CA ALA A 101 30.35 8.03 4.16
C ALA A 101 29.13 7.46 3.41
N ASP A 102 29.29 6.32 2.73
CA ASP A 102 28.21 5.65 2.01
C ASP A 102 27.12 5.15 2.98
N LEU A 103 27.51 4.45 4.06
CA LEU A 103 26.58 3.99 5.10
C LEU A 103 25.82 5.16 5.72
N ARG A 104 26.49 6.27 6.00
CA ARG A 104 25.85 7.50 6.48
C ARG A 104 24.82 8.03 5.48
N ARG A 105 25.16 8.07 4.19
CA ARG A 105 24.26 8.56 3.13
C ARG A 105 23.02 7.69 3.00
N VAL A 106 23.16 6.37 3.11
CA VAL A 106 22.02 5.44 3.08
C VAL A 106 21.07 5.71 4.24
N VAL A 107 21.59 5.85 5.47
CA VAL A 107 20.78 6.19 6.65
C VAL A 107 20.06 7.53 6.46
N GLU A 108 20.76 8.56 6.00
CA GLU A 108 20.16 9.89 5.75
C GLU A 108 19.08 9.85 4.67
N GLN A 109 19.25 9.06 3.61
CA GLN A 109 18.22 8.87 2.58
C GLN A 109 17.01 8.12 3.12
N ALA A 110 17.21 7.07 3.92
CA ALA A 110 16.13 6.33 4.55
C ALA A 110 15.33 7.21 5.52
N GLN A 111 16.02 8.04 6.32
CA GLN A 111 15.38 9.00 7.22
C GLN A 111 14.54 10.02 6.45
N ARG A 112 15.09 10.62 5.38
CA ARG A 112 14.35 11.57 4.55
C ARG A 112 13.06 10.97 3.97
N ARG A 113 13.12 9.72 3.50
CA ARG A 113 11.92 9.02 3.00
C ARG A 113 10.90 8.75 4.09
N LEU A 114 11.34 8.41 5.30
CA LEU A 114 10.46 8.25 6.44
C LEU A 114 9.76 9.57 6.80
N ASP A 115 10.51 10.68 6.81
CA ASP A 115 9.96 12.00 7.12
C ASP A 115 8.97 12.47 6.04
N GLU A 116 9.28 12.22 4.76
CA GLU A 116 8.42 12.55 3.62
C GLU A 116 7.10 11.77 3.67
N THR A 117 7.16 10.44 3.87
CA THR A 117 5.96 9.61 4.02
C THR A 117 5.16 9.96 5.27
N GLY A 118 5.82 10.31 6.38
CA GLY A 118 5.18 10.80 7.60
C GLY A 118 4.45 12.14 7.41
N ARG A 119 5.00 13.05 6.60
CA ARG A 119 4.31 14.30 6.22
C ARG A 119 3.07 14.04 5.37
N LEU A 120 3.13 13.11 4.42
CA LEU A 120 1.98 12.75 3.59
C LEU A 120 0.84 12.12 4.41
N LEU A 121 1.16 11.41 5.50
CA LEU A 121 0.18 10.83 6.42
C LEU A 121 -0.43 11.84 7.42
N ARG A 122 0.19 13.02 7.60
CA ARG A 122 -0.35 14.13 8.40
C ARG A 122 -0.97 15.17 7.46
N PRO A 123 -2.26 15.06 7.11
CA PRO A 123 -2.92 16.15 6.39
C PRO A 123 -2.90 17.40 7.28
N HIS A 124 -2.42 18.52 6.72
CA HIS A 124 -2.51 19.83 7.37
C HIS A 124 -3.98 20.08 7.74
N SER A 125 -4.21 20.32 9.04
CA SER A 125 -5.51 20.72 9.61
C SER A 125 -5.85 22.15 9.24
#